data_AF-A0A4U1B9N6-F1
#
_entry.id   AF-A0A4U1B9N6-F1
#
_cell.length_a   1.000
_cell.length_b   1.000
_cell.length_c   1.000
_cell.angle_alpha   90.00
_cell.angle_beta   90.00
_cell.angle_gamma   90.00
#
_symmetry.space_group_name_H-M   'P 1'
#
loop_
_entity.id
_entity.type
_entity.pdbx_description
1 polymer ?
#
loop_
_entity_poly.entity_id
_entity_poly.type
_entity_poly.pdbx_seq_one_letter_code
_entity_poly.pdbx_strand_id
1 'polypeptide(L)'
;MPRKLTYIYKGVRKELPFSYSRHNDIYEAAAAAEGIDISNFLAMEEQVRMTSKGKHAVKDFRQKEFARMGFSEIKMVSEEDESPRT
;
A
#
# COMPACT_ATOMS: atom_id res chain seq x y z
N MET A 1 7.71 4.42 -17.43
CA MET A 1 7.58 2.96 -17.31
C MET A 1 6.30 2.64 -16.58
N PRO A 2 5.46 1.73 -17.08
CA PRO A 2 4.26 1.29 -16.38
C PRO A 2 4.68 0.51 -15.13
N ARG A 3 4.22 0.96 -13.97
CA ARG A 3 4.42 0.26 -12.70
C ARG A 3 3.14 -0.52 -12.44
N LYS A 4 3.26 -1.75 -11.95
CA LYS A 4 2.11 -2.56 -11.52
C LYS A 4 2.17 -2.68 -10.00
N LEU A 5 1.01 -2.75 -9.39
CA LEU A 5 0.84 -3.00 -7.97
C LEU A 5 0.18 -4.36 -7.82
N THR A 6 0.84 -5.26 -7.12
CA THR A 6 0.32 -6.57 -6.74
C THR A 6 0.00 -6.56 -5.25
N TYR A 7 -1.16 -7.10 -4.88
CA TYR A 7 -1.50 -7.37 -3.48
C TYR A 7 -2.44 -8.57 -3.39
N ILE A 8 -2.59 -9.10 -2.19
CA ILE A 8 -3.58 -10.12 -1.86
C ILE A 8 -4.65 -9.45 -1.01
N TYR A 9 -5.90 -9.50 -1.46
CA TYR A 9 -7.05 -9.02 -0.70
C TYR A 9 -7.99 -10.20 -0.42
N LYS A 10 -8.23 -10.48 0.87
CA LYS A 10 -9.07 -11.61 1.33
C LYS A 10 -8.69 -12.96 0.68
N GLY A 11 -7.40 -13.20 0.47
CA GLY A 11 -6.88 -14.42 -0.15
C GLY A 11 -6.89 -14.42 -1.68
N VAL A 12 -7.36 -13.34 -2.33
CA VAL A 12 -7.35 -13.19 -3.79
C VAL A 12 -6.20 -12.28 -4.19
N ARG A 13 -5.27 -12.82 -4.99
CA ARG A 13 -4.19 -12.01 -5.59
C ARG A 13 -4.77 -11.12 -6.69
N LYS A 14 -4.49 -9.82 -6.61
CA LYS A 14 -4.89 -8.81 -7.57
C LYS A 14 -3.70 -8.01 -8.02
N GLU A 15 -3.74 -7.61 -9.29
CA GLU A 15 -2.70 -6.82 -9.93
C GLU A 15 -3.35 -5.67 -10.68
N LEU A 16 -2.87 -4.45 -10.44
CA LEU A 16 -3.39 -3.24 -11.06
C LEU A 16 -2.25 -2.37 -11.60
N PRO A 17 -2.52 -1.59 -12.66
CA PRO A 17 -1.59 -0.54 -13.08
C PRO A 17 -1.51 0.54 -12.00
N PHE A 18 -0.28 0.85 -11.58
CA PHE A 18 0.04 1.86 -10.59
C PHE A 18 0.81 3.03 -11.24
N SER A 19 0.45 4.25 -10.86
CA SER A 19 1.14 5.46 -11.30
C SER A 19 1.34 6.43 -10.14
N TYR A 20 2.59 6.82 -9.89
CA TYR A 20 2.95 7.87 -8.94
C TYR A 20 2.36 9.24 -9.31
N SER A 21 1.86 9.42 -10.54
CA SER A 21 1.19 10.66 -10.92
C SER A 21 -0.21 10.81 -10.31
N ARG A 22 -0.82 9.71 -9.85
CA ARG A 22 -2.18 9.70 -9.27
C ARG A 22 -2.20 9.32 -7.80
N HIS A 23 -1.23 8.51 -7.35
CA HIS A 23 -1.17 8.04 -5.97
C HIS A 23 0.22 8.25 -5.40
N ASN A 24 0.31 8.77 -4.19
CA ASN A 24 1.60 8.99 -3.53
C ASN A 24 2.17 7.68 -2.94
N ASP A 25 1.29 6.70 -2.67
CA ASP A 25 1.64 5.47 -1.98
C ASP A 25 0.93 4.24 -2.56
N ILE A 26 1.57 3.07 -2.42
CA ILE A 26 1.03 1.78 -2.89
C ILE A 26 -0.17 1.32 -2.06
N TYR A 27 -0.20 1.70 -0.78
CA TYR A 27 -1.29 1.40 0.14
C TYR A 27 -2.56 2.15 -0.24
N GLU A 28 -2.42 3.44 -0.57
CA GLU A 28 -3.51 4.28 -1.05
C GLU A 28 -4.09 3.74 -2.35
N ALA A 29 -3.22 3.36 -3.29
CA ALA A 29 -3.66 2.77 -4.55
C ALA A 29 -4.38 1.41 -4.37
N ALA A 30 -3.90 0.53 -3.49
CA ALA A 30 -4.56 -0.74 -3.19
C ALA A 30 -5.95 -0.53 -2.58
N ALA A 31 -6.07 0.38 -1.61
CA ALA A 31 -7.34 0.69 -0.97
C ALA A 31 -8.32 1.36 -1.94
N ALA A 32 -7.87 2.34 -2.72
CA ALA A 32 -8.69 3.02 -3.71
C ALA A 32 -9.21 2.06 -4.79
N ALA A 33 -8.39 1.09 -5.21
CA ALA A 33 -8.78 0.08 -6.20
C ALA A 33 -9.90 -0.86 -5.69
N GLU A 34 -9.89 -1.19 -4.40
CA GLU A 34 -10.94 -1.99 -3.77
C GLU A 34 -12.14 -1.13 -3.26
N GLY A 35 -12.06 0.20 -3.37
CA GLY A 35 -13.08 1.11 -2.85
C GLY A 35 -13.13 1.16 -1.31
N ILE A 36 -12.00 0.91 -0.65
CA ILE A 36 -11.91 0.92 0.81
C ILE A 36 -11.63 2.34 1.30
N ASP A 37 -12.49 2.82 2.19
CA ASP A 37 -12.33 4.13 2.80
C ASP A 37 -11.19 4.11 3.83
N ILE A 38 -10.09 4.75 3.46
CA ILE A 38 -8.92 4.95 4.32
C ILE A 38 -8.94 6.29 5.05
N SER A 39 -10.04 7.05 5.02
CA SER A 39 -10.12 8.35 5.73
C SER A 39 -9.86 8.21 7.23
N ASN A 40 -10.44 7.18 7.85
CA ASN A 40 -10.17 6.84 9.25
C ASN A 40 -8.71 6.45 9.47
N PHE A 41 -8.13 5.69 8.54
CA PHE A 41 -6.73 5.31 8.58
C PHE A 41 -5.82 6.55 8.50
N LEU A 42 -6.09 7.50 7.58
CA LEU A 42 -5.33 8.73 7.43
C LEU A 42 -5.40 9.61 8.68
N ALA A 43 -6.60 9.77 9.25
CA ALA A 43 -6.79 10.51 10.49
C ALA A 43 -5.98 9.89 11.66
N MET A 44 -5.99 8.56 11.76
CA MET A 44 -5.26 7.85 12.80
C MET A 44 -3.75 7.83 12.54
N GLU A 45 -3.33 7.73 11.27
CA GLU A 45 -1.93 7.84 10.87
C GLU A 45 -1.35 9.22 11.23
N GLU A 46 -2.11 10.29 10.96
CA GLU A 46 -1.78 11.66 11.35
C GLU A 46 -1.55 11.75 12.87
N GLN A 47 -2.48 11.20 13.67
CA GLN A 47 -2.36 11.19 15.13
C GLN A 47 -1.14 10.39 15.61
N VAL A 48 -0.89 9.21 15.04
CA VAL A 48 0.28 8.38 15.36
C VAL A 48 1.57 9.10 14.97
N ARG A 49 1.59 9.81 13.85
CA ARG A 49 2.73 10.62 13.40
C ARG A 49 3.02 11.78 14.37
N MET A 50 1.96 12.42 14.90
CA MET A 50 2.08 13.52 15.87
C MET A 50 2.54 13.03 17.25
N THR A 51 2.06 11.87 17.70
CA THR A 51 2.41 11.32 19.02
C THR A 51 3.72 10.51 19.02
N SER A 52 4.02 9.82 17.93
CA SER A 52 5.21 8.99 17.79
C SER A 52 6.29 9.73 17.01
N LYS A 53 7.36 10.15 17.69
CA LYS A 53 8.56 10.76 17.06
C LYS A 53 9.32 9.83 16.10
N GLY A 54 8.83 8.61 15.84
CA GLY A 54 9.50 7.59 15.04
C GLY A 54 8.68 7.14 13.83
N LYS A 55 9.30 7.18 12.65
CA LYS A 55 8.75 6.64 11.38
C LYS A 55 8.32 5.16 11.47
N HIS A 56 8.86 4.43 12.45
CA HIS A 56 8.57 3.01 12.67
C HIS A 56 7.12 2.77 13.13
N ALA A 57 6.59 3.60 14.04
CA ALA A 57 5.23 3.44 14.55
C ALA A 57 4.17 3.62 13.45
N VAL A 58 4.38 4.60 12.57
CA VAL A 58 3.52 4.85 11.40
C VAL A 58 3.54 3.66 10.44
N LYS A 59 4.72 3.06 10.22
CA LYS A 59 4.89 1.91 9.32
C LYS A 59 4.22 0.65 9.89
N ASP A 60 4.40 0.38 11.17
CA ASP A 60 3.76 -0.76 11.86
C ASP A 60 2.23 -0.60 11.88
N PHE A 61 1.76 0.62 12.15
CA PHE A 61 0.35 0.96 12.10
C PHE A 61 -0.27 0.70 10.71
N ARG A 62 0.39 1.17 9.63
CA ARG A 62 0.00 0.85 8.25
C ARG A 62 -0.15 -0.64 8.02
N GLN A 63 0.88 -1.42 8.35
CA GLN A 63 0.86 -2.86 8.11
C GLN A 63 -0.27 -3.54 8.88
N LYS A 64 -0.50 -3.17 10.14
CA LYS A 64 -1.56 -3.75 10.98
C LYS A 64 -2.96 -3.42 10.47
N GLU A 65 -3.22 -2.18 10.10
CA GLU A 65 -4.54 -1.79 9.61
C GLU A 65 -4.85 -2.42 8.25
N PHE A 66 -3.88 -2.44 7.34
CA PHE A 66 -4.04 -3.12 6.06
C PHE A 66 -4.22 -4.64 6.23
N ALA A 67 -3.47 -5.26 7.14
CA ALA A 67 -3.66 -6.67 7.49
C ALA A 67 -5.07 -6.93 8.06
N ARG A 68 -5.58 -6.05 8.93
CA ARG A 68 -6.96 -6.13 9.46
C ARG A 68 -8.03 -5.96 8.39
N MET A 69 -7.80 -5.09 7.42
CA MET A 69 -8.71 -4.92 6.27
C MET A 69 -8.69 -6.13 5.32
N GLY A 70 -7.73 -7.04 5.49
CA GLY A 70 -7.57 -8.25 4.68
C GLY A 70 -6.59 -8.09 3.52
N PHE A 71 -5.80 -7.01 3.50
CA PHE A 71 -4.69 -6.86 2.57
C PHE A 71 -3.45 -7.59 3.08
N SER A 72 -2.70 -8.18 2.16
CA SER A 72 -1.44 -8.87 2.43
C SER A 72 -0.55 -8.78 1.20
N GLU A 73 0.76 -8.92 1.40
CA GLU A 73 1.75 -8.95 0.31
C GLU A 73 1.64 -7.80 -0.71
N ILE A 74 1.40 -6.57 -0.23
CA ILE A 74 1.37 -5.39 -1.09
C ILE A 74 2.79 -5.11 -1.62
N LYS A 75 3.00 -5.33 -2.91
CA LYS A 75 4.30 -5.21 -3.59
C LYS A 75 4.12 -4.45 -4.88
N MET A 76 5.08 -3.56 -5.15
CA MET A 76 5.16 -2.87 -6.42
C MET A 76 6.01 -3.70 -7.38
N VAL A 77 5.44 -4.07 -8.52
CA VAL A 77 6.13 -4.78 -9.59
C VAL A 77 6.44 -3.75 -10.68
N SER A 78 7.72 -3.45 -10.88
CA SER A 78 8.16 -2.68 -12.05
C SER A 78 8.64 -3.66 -13.10
N GLU A 79 8.42 -3.36 -14.38
CA GLU A 79 8.90 -4.19 -15.51
C GLU A 79 10.43 -4.42 -15.49
N GLU A 80 11.19 -3.56 -14.81
CA GLU A 80 12.64 -3.76 -14.58
C GLU A 80 12.99 -4.86 -13.56
N ASP A 81 12.08 -5.23 -12.64
CA ASP A 81 12.33 -6.32 -11.67
C ASP A 81 12.25 -7.72 -12.34
N GLU A 82 11.68 -7.78 -13.55
CA GLU A 82 11.62 -8.98 -14.40
C GLU A 82 12.73 -9.02 -15.46
N SER A 83 13.83 -8.29 -15.25
CA SER A 83 15.03 -8.41 -16.07
C SER A 83 16.05 -9.30 -15.37
N PRO A 84 16.37 -10.51 -15.86
CA PRO A 84 17.51 -11.25 -15.33
C PRO A 84 18.74 -10.37 -15.55
N ARG A 85 19.46 -10.05 -14.47
CA ARG A 85 20.82 -9.52 -14.56
C ARG A 85 21.59 -10.43 -15.52
N THR A 86 21.86 -9.93 -16.72
CA THR A 86 22.72 -10.56 -17.71
C THR A 86 24.09 -9.91 -17.61
#